data_AF-A0A8J2KVP0-F1
#
_entry.id   AF-A0A8J2KVP0-F1
#
_cell.length_a   1.000
_cell.length_b   1.000
_cell.length_c   1.000
_cell.angle_alpha   90.00
_cell.angle_beta   90.00
_cell.angle_gamma   90.00
#
_symmetry.space_group_name_H-M   'P 1'
#
loop_
_entity.id
_entity.type
_entity.pdbx_description
1 polymer ?
#
loop_
_entity_poly.entity_id
_entity_poly.type
_entity_poly.pdbx_seq_one_letter_code
_entity_poly.pdbx_strand_id
1 'polypeptide(L)'
;QSPVLRKMLTIDMAEKRSGVITITDASYDSLELFLKLLYGSKTPHDLLQLPASDVLKILALAHKYRVVFLMRISCIVIMTYENEVMNVQQIQEMYHAGRLFDIPDLEQRAFQWLKWRRGSAQGYKEVLDLLEELDESFMRKCCSFLFKF
;
A
#
# COMPACT_ATOMS: atom_id res chain seq x y z
N GLN A 1 -7.67 -8.90 15.36
CA GLN A 1 -7.45 -10.33 15.05
C GLN A 1 -8.10 -10.67 13.70
N SER A 2 -7.41 -11.45 12.85
CA SER A 2 -7.78 -11.69 11.45
C SER A 2 -8.87 -12.75 11.27
N PRO A 3 -9.99 -12.47 10.56
CA PRO A 3 -11.00 -13.48 10.25
C PRO A 3 -10.52 -14.53 9.24
N VAL A 4 -9.53 -14.18 8.39
CA VAL A 4 -8.95 -15.10 7.40
C VAL A 4 -8.09 -16.15 8.10
N LEU A 5 -7.17 -15.73 8.97
CA LEU A 5 -6.36 -16.67 9.75
C LEU A 5 -7.23 -17.54 10.65
N ARG A 6 -8.28 -16.97 11.26
CA ARG A 6 -9.26 -17.76 12.02
C ARG A 6 -9.87 -18.87 11.16
N LYS A 7 -10.35 -18.54 9.95
CA LYS A 7 -10.94 -19.54 9.04
C LYS A 7 -9.94 -20.62 8.62
N MET A 8 -8.69 -20.25 8.30
CA MET A 8 -7.63 -21.19 7.96
C MET A 8 -7.38 -22.22 9.07
N LEU A 9 -7.53 -21.80 10.33
CA LEU A 9 -7.29 -22.66 11.50
C LEU A 9 -8.53 -23.40 12.01
N THR A 10 -9.75 -22.95 11.71
CA THR A 10 -10.98 -23.55 12.26
C THR A 10 -11.74 -24.42 11.26
N ILE A 11 -11.64 -24.13 9.96
CA ILE A 11 -12.31 -24.91 8.91
C ILE A 11 -11.47 -26.16 8.62
N ASP A 12 -12.12 -27.26 8.23
CA ASP A 12 -11.48 -28.55 7.94
C ASP A 12 -10.67 -28.55 6.63
N MET A 13 -9.62 -27.73 6.61
CA MET A 13 -8.66 -27.61 5.52
C MET A 13 -7.33 -28.29 5.85
N ALA A 14 -6.40 -28.31 4.89
CA ALA A 14 -5.08 -28.91 5.07
C ALA A 14 -4.31 -28.22 6.22
N GLU A 15 -4.45 -26.90 6.35
CA GLU A 15 -3.81 -26.06 7.35
C GLU A 15 -4.25 -26.42 8.78
N LYS A 16 -5.54 -26.72 8.97
CA LYS A 16 -6.04 -27.19 10.27
C LYS A 16 -5.48 -28.56 10.63
N ARG A 17 -5.38 -29.47 9.64
CA ARG A 17 -4.89 -30.84 9.85
C ARG A 17 -3.38 -30.89 10.07
N SER A 18 -2.62 -30.06 9.36
CA SER A 18 -1.15 -29.98 9.48
C SER A 18 -0.70 -29.09 10.64
N GLY A 19 -1.54 -28.14 11.08
CA GLY A 19 -1.14 -27.07 12.00
C GLY A 19 -0.19 -26.05 11.36
N VAL A 20 -0.01 -26.09 10.04
CA VAL A 20 0.96 -25.26 9.29
C VAL A 20 0.25 -24.48 8.20
N ILE A 21 0.45 -23.16 8.17
CA ILE A 21 0.02 -22.27 7.08
C ILE A 21 1.25 -21.89 6.26
N THR A 22 1.26 -22.26 4.98
CA THR A 22 2.33 -21.87 4.05
C THR A 22 1.94 -20.58 3.33
N ILE A 23 2.81 -19.57 3.38
CA ILE A 23 2.62 -18.27 2.74
C ILE A 23 3.80 -18.06 1.79
N THR A 24 3.53 -17.93 0.48
CA THR A 24 4.57 -17.84 -0.57
C THR A 24 4.59 -16.48 -1.27
N ASP A 25 3.57 -15.65 -1.04
CA ASP A 25 3.33 -14.37 -1.72
C ASP A 25 3.65 -13.16 -0.84
N ALA A 26 4.46 -13.35 0.19
CA ALA A 26 4.97 -12.29 1.05
C ALA A 26 6.41 -12.59 1.45
N SER A 27 7.25 -11.55 1.56
CA SER A 27 8.58 -11.72 2.14
C SER A 27 8.49 -12.06 3.63
N TYR A 28 9.51 -12.77 4.12
CA TYR A 28 9.63 -13.09 5.54
C TYR A 28 9.51 -11.84 6.42
N ASP A 29 10.27 -10.78 6.09
CA ASP A 29 10.31 -9.55 6.91
C ASP A 29 8.95 -8.85 7.00
N SER A 30 8.23 -8.75 5.87
CA SER A 30 6.91 -8.11 5.85
C SER A 30 5.88 -8.94 6.61
N LEU A 31 5.94 -10.27 6.48
CA LEU A 31 5.04 -11.17 7.21
C LEU A 31 5.34 -11.17 8.72
N GLU A 32 6.61 -11.20 9.10
CA GLU A 32 7.04 -11.16 10.49
C GLU A 32 6.59 -9.85 11.15
N LEU A 33 6.82 -8.72 10.50
CA LEU A 33 6.36 -7.42 10.97
C LEU A 33 4.83 -7.36 11.09
N PHE A 34 4.09 -7.84 10.10
CA PHE A 34 2.63 -7.92 10.14
C PHE A 34 2.13 -8.74 11.34
N LEU A 35 2.74 -9.90 11.60
CA LEU A 35 2.38 -10.74 12.76
C LEU A 35 2.73 -10.06 14.09
N LYS A 36 3.89 -9.40 14.18
CA LYS A 36 4.30 -8.62 15.36
C LYS A 36 3.29 -7.50 15.68
N LEU A 37 2.81 -6.80 14.65
CA LEU A 37 1.76 -5.79 14.79
C LEU A 37 0.39 -6.39 15.14
N LEU A 38 0.05 -7.56 14.58
CA LEU A 38 -1.23 -8.23 14.81
C LEU A 38 -1.35 -8.76 16.25
N TYR A 39 -0.25 -9.24 16.84
CA TYR A 39 -0.21 -9.82 18.18
C TYR A 39 0.31 -8.86 19.25
N GLY A 40 0.62 -7.61 18.89
CA GLY A 40 0.96 -6.54 19.84
C GLY A 40 2.40 -6.56 20.35
N SER A 41 3.30 -7.34 19.75
CA SER A 41 4.74 -7.24 20.04
C SER A 41 5.38 -6.04 19.32
N LYS A 42 4.66 -5.41 18.39
CA LYS A 42 4.92 -4.06 17.86
C LYS A 42 3.64 -3.24 17.91
N THR A 43 3.81 -1.93 18.00
CA THR A 43 2.74 -0.94 18.06
C THR A 43 2.54 -0.25 16.70
N PRO A 44 1.37 0.35 16.46
CA PRO A 44 1.16 1.25 15.33
C PRO A 44 2.21 2.35 15.15
N HIS A 45 2.80 2.85 16.24
CA HIS A 45 3.83 3.87 16.17
C HIS A 45 5.11 3.39 15.48
N ASP A 46 5.38 2.08 15.51
CA ASP A 46 6.53 1.49 14.82
C ASP A 46 6.42 1.62 13.29
N LEU A 47 5.20 1.82 12.75
CA LEU A 47 5.00 2.04 11.31
C LEU A 47 5.50 3.41 10.84
N LEU A 48 5.52 4.42 11.71
CA LEU A 48 5.99 5.77 11.37
C LEU A 48 7.48 5.82 11.03
N GLN A 49 8.24 4.84 11.51
CA GLN A 49 9.69 4.75 11.32
C GLN A 49 10.08 3.92 10.09
N LEU A 50 9.09 3.38 9.37
CA LEU A 50 9.33 2.54 8.20
C LEU A 50 9.36 3.39 6.93
N PRO A 51 10.00 2.90 5.86
CA PRO A 51 9.83 3.48 4.53
C PRO A 51 8.40 3.20 4.01
N ALA A 52 7.88 4.09 3.18
CA ALA A 52 6.53 3.99 2.62
C ALA A 52 6.28 2.65 1.92
N SER A 53 7.28 2.11 1.21
CA SER A 53 7.21 0.80 0.56
C SER A 53 6.91 -0.34 1.54
N ASP A 54 7.45 -0.30 2.76
CA ASP A 54 7.18 -1.34 3.75
C ASP A 54 5.80 -1.17 4.36
N VAL A 55 5.35 0.08 4.58
CA VAL A 55 3.98 0.35 5.04
C VAL A 55 2.95 -0.09 3.99
N LEU A 56 3.24 0.07 2.69
CA LEU A 56 2.41 -0.44 1.60
C LEU A 56 2.34 -1.98 1.59
N LYS A 57 3.43 -2.69 1.86
CA LYS A 57 3.42 -4.16 2.03
C LYS A 57 2.56 -4.57 3.23
N ILE A 58 2.63 -3.83 4.34
CA ILE A 58 1.77 -4.07 5.50
C ILE A 58 0.30 -3.81 5.16
N LEU A 59 0.00 -2.76 4.40
CA LEU A 59 -1.36 -2.49 3.91
C LEU A 59 -1.89 -3.66 3.07
N ALA A 60 -1.08 -4.19 2.15
CA ALA A 60 -1.44 -5.34 1.32
C ALA A 60 -1.73 -6.60 2.16
N LEU A 61 -0.88 -6.91 3.14
CA LEU A 61 -1.10 -8.02 4.07
C LEU A 61 -2.35 -7.80 4.94
N ALA A 62 -2.55 -6.58 5.44
CA ALA A 62 -3.72 -6.23 6.24
C ALA A 62 -5.01 -6.36 5.43
N HIS A 63 -5.00 -5.97 4.14
CA HIS A 63 -6.12 -6.20 3.24
C HIS A 63 -6.37 -7.70 3.01
N LYS A 64 -5.32 -8.45 2.61
CA LYS A 64 -5.40 -9.91 2.35
C LYS A 64 -5.99 -10.67 3.53
N TYR A 65 -5.48 -10.39 4.74
CA TYR A 65 -5.92 -11.06 5.97
C TYR A 65 -7.10 -10.36 6.66
N ARG A 66 -7.69 -9.33 6.03
CA ARG A 66 -8.86 -8.56 6.53
C ARG A 66 -8.67 -8.02 7.95
N VAL A 67 -7.52 -7.44 8.23
CA VAL A 67 -7.20 -6.78 9.50
C VAL A 67 -7.48 -5.28 9.38
N VAL A 68 -8.76 -4.90 9.55
CA VAL A 68 -9.27 -3.54 9.31
C VAL A 68 -8.49 -2.45 10.06
N PHE A 69 -8.12 -2.70 11.32
CA PHE A 69 -7.34 -1.75 12.12
C PHE A 69 -5.97 -1.45 11.50
N LEU A 70 -5.25 -2.48 11.03
CA LEU A 70 -3.94 -2.29 10.38
C LEU A 70 -4.10 -1.60 9.03
N MET A 71 -5.14 -1.91 8.26
CA MET A 71 -5.42 -1.20 7.01
C MET A 71 -5.58 0.30 7.27
N ARG A 72 -6.42 0.68 8.24
CA ARG A 72 -6.67 2.09 8.58
C ARG A 72 -5.40 2.81 9.01
N ILE A 73 -4.62 2.20 9.90
CA ILE A 73 -3.39 2.81 10.39
C ILE A 73 -2.34 2.91 9.29
N SER A 74 -2.14 1.87 8.48
CA SER A 74 -1.22 1.94 7.34
C SER A 74 -1.62 3.06 6.38
N CYS A 75 -2.91 3.24 6.10
CA CYS A 75 -3.38 4.37 5.29
C CYS A 75 -3.04 5.71 5.93
N ILE A 76 -3.33 5.89 7.22
CA ILE A 76 -3.00 7.12 7.94
C ILE A 76 -1.50 7.41 7.84
N VAL A 77 -0.65 6.42 8.13
CA VAL A 77 0.81 6.57 8.06
C VAL A 77 1.25 6.94 6.65
N ILE A 78 0.73 6.27 5.62
CA ILE A 78 1.03 6.60 4.21
C ILE A 78 0.69 8.07 3.90
N MET A 79 -0.45 8.56 4.39
CA MET A 79 -0.88 9.93 4.16
C MET A 79 -0.01 10.97 4.87
N THR A 80 0.70 10.58 5.95
CA THR A 80 1.61 11.46 6.70
C THR A 80 3.00 11.62 6.09
N TYR A 81 3.42 10.77 5.14
CA TYR A 81 4.72 10.97 4.51
C TYR A 81 4.78 12.32 3.78
N GLU A 82 5.93 12.96 3.88
CA GLU A 82 6.21 14.20 3.17
C GLU A 82 6.42 13.91 1.67
N ASN A 83 6.01 14.87 0.83
CA ASN A 83 6.05 14.71 -0.62
C ASN A 83 7.47 14.45 -1.16
N GLU A 84 8.51 14.90 -0.44
CA GLU A 84 9.92 14.75 -0.83
C GLU A 84 10.47 13.35 -0.55
N VAL A 85 9.83 12.62 0.37
CA VAL A 85 10.31 11.31 0.84
C VAL A 85 9.91 10.18 -0.10
N MET A 86 8.71 10.21 -0.72
CA MET A 86 8.37 9.16 -1.67
C MET A 86 8.89 9.43 -3.07
N ASN A 87 9.47 8.38 -3.65
CA ASN A 87 9.82 8.35 -5.05
C ASN A 87 8.59 8.03 -5.93
N VAL A 88 8.76 8.14 -7.23
CA VAL A 88 7.66 7.97 -8.20
C VAL A 88 7.11 6.54 -8.21
N GLN A 89 7.96 5.52 -8.04
CA GLN A 89 7.53 4.12 -7.95
C GLN A 89 6.63 3.88 -6.73
N GLN A 90 6.97 4.44 -5.57
CA GLN A 90 6.14 4.35 -4.37
C GLN A 90 4.81 5.08 -4.52
N ILE A 91 4.78 6.20 -5.24
CA ILE A 91 3.53 6.91 -5.57
C ILE A 91 2.62 6.04 -6.47
N GLN A 92 3.21 5.33 -7.44
CA GLN A 92 2.50 4.39 -8.29
C GLN A 92 1.98 3.18 -7.50
N GLU A 93 2.78 2.59 -6.62
CA GLU A 93 2.35 1.51 -5.73
C GLU A 93 1.19 1.97 -4.84
N MET A 94 1.25 3.20 -4.32
CA MET A 94 0.16 3.80 -3.54
C MET A 94 -1.11 4.01 -4.36
N TYR A 95 -1.00 4.47 -5.61
CA TYR A 95 -2.15 4.59 -6.52
C TYR A 95 -2.79 3.23 -6.78
N HIS A 96 -1.99 2.23 -7.12
CA HIS A 96 -2.47 0.86 -7.37
C HIS A 96 -3.11 0.26 -6.12
N ALA A 97 -2.53 0.46 -4.94
CA ALA A 97 -3.12 0.05 -3.66
C ALA A 97 -4.46 0.74 -3.40
N GLY A 98 -4.56 2.05 -3.67
CA GLY A 98 -5.81 2.81 -3.58
C GLY A 98 -6.91 2.23 -4.48
N ARG A 99 -6.56 1.84 -5.71
CA ARG A 99 -7.50 1.21 -6.65
C ARG A 99 -7.88 -0.21 -6.26
N LEU A 100 -6.89 -1.05 -5.93
CA LEU A 100 -7.08 -2.47 -5.64
C LEU A 100 -7.86 -2.70 -4.34
N PHE A 101 -7.64 -1.85 -3.35
CA PHE A 101 -8.26 -1.97 -2.03
C PHE A 101 -9.49 -1.05 -1.84
N ASP A 102 -9.90 -0.34 -2.89
CA ASP A 102 -11.01 0.63 -2.89
C ASP A 102 -10.87 1.72 -1.82
N ILE A 103 -9.69 2.35 -1.79
CA ILE A 103 -9.31 3.43 -0.86
C ILE A 103 -9.08 4.70 -1.68
N PRO A 104 -10.14 5.47 -2.00
CA PRO A 104 -10.07 6.62 -2.89
C PRO A 104 -9.15 7.73 -2.39
N ASP A 105 -8.99 7.84 -1.06
CA ASP A 105 -8.09 8.83 -0.46
C ASP A 105 -6.62 8.59 -0.85
N LEU A 106 -6.19 7.32 -0.94
CA LEU A 106 -4.84 6.98 -1.41
C LEU A 106 -4.68 7.27 -2.91
N GLU A 107 -5.72 6.98 -3.70
CA GLU A 107 -5.75 7.32 -5.13
C GLU A 107 -5.58 8.83 -5.33
N GLN A 108 -6.38 9.62 -4.62
CA GLN A 108 -6.35 11.08 -4.68
C GLN A 108 -5.01 11.65 -4.19
N ARG A 109 -4.46 11.10 -3.10
CA ARG A 109 -3.15 11.52 -2.58
C ARG A 109 -2.06 11.30 -3.61
N ALA A 110 -2.07 10.16 -4.31
CA ALA A 110 -1.08 9.85 -5.34
C ALA A 110 -1.12 10.88 -6.47
N PHE A 111 -2.32 11.25 -6.94
CA PHE A 111 -2.47 12.32 -7.93
C PHE A 111 -1.94 13.67 -7.44
N GLN A 112 -2.22 14.06 -6.19
CA GLN A 112 -1.71 15.30 -5.63
C GLN A 112 -0.18 15.35 -5.63
N TRP A 113 0.47 14.22 -5.36
CA TRP A 113 1.93 14.13 -5.32
C TRP A 113 2.55 14.23 -6.70
N LEU A 114 1.97 13.56 -7.69
CA LEU A 114 2.42 13.68 -9.08
C LEU A 114 2.26 15.11 -9.58
N LYS A 115 1.16 15.79 -9.21
CA LYS A 115 0.96 17.21 -9.51
C LYS A 115 2.04 18.09 -8.88
N TRP A 116 2.42 17.82 -7.63
CA TRP A 116 3.50 18.54 -6.95
C TRP A 116 4.85 18.33 -7.66
N ARG A 117 5.22 17.08 -7.96
CA ARG A 117 6.48 16.75 -8.65
C ARG A 117 6.56 17.34 -10.06
N ARG A 118 5.44 17.49 -10.77
CA ARG A 118 5.40 18.19 -12.05
C ARG A 118 5.94 19.63 -11.97
N GLY A 119 5.77 20.30 -10.83
CA GLY A 119 6.26 21.66 -10.61
C GLY A 119 7.78 21.78 -10.59
N SER A 120 8.52 20.67 -10.45
CA SER A 120 9.98 20.65 -10.53
C SER A 120 10.46 20.09 -11.88
N ALA A 121 11.50 20.69 -12.47
CA ALA A 121 12.00 20.29 -13.79
C ALA A 121 12.49 18.82 -13.84
N GLN A 122 13.06 18.32 -12.73
CA GLN A 122 13.46 16.92 -12.57
C GLN A 122 12.23 15.99 -12.42
N GLY A 123 11.22 16.43 -11.66
CA GLY A 123 10.01 15.63 -11.44
C GLY A 123 9.12 15.52 -12.68
N TYR A 124 9.19 16.46 -13.62
CA TYR A 124 8.42 16.40 -14.87
C TYR A 124 8.79 15.18 -15.74
N LYS A 125 10.08 14.87 -15.88
CA LYS A 125 10.53 13.72 -16.67
C LYS A 125 10.13 12.40 -16.01
N GLU A 126 10.34 12.27 -14.71
CA GLU A 126 9.96 11.07 -13.94
C GLU A 126 8.45 10.82 -13.98
N VAL A 127 7.64 11.89 -13.98
CA VAL A 127 6.18 11.79 -14.11
C VAL A 127 5.78 11.34 -15.52
N LEU A 128 6.46 11.82 -16.58
CA LEU A 128 6.16 11.40 -17.95
C LEU A 128 6.49 9.92 -18.19
N ASP A 129 7.66 9.45 -17.76
CA ASP A 129 8.07 8.05 -17.90
C ASP A 129 7.05 7.12 -17.20
N LEU A 130 6.54 7.53 -16.03
CA LEU A 130 5.53 6.78 -15.28
C LEU A 130 4.16 6.76 -15.99
N LEU A 131 3.78 7.87 -16.62
CA LEU A 131 2.51 7.99 -17.33
C LEU A 131 2.46 6.99 -18.49
N GLU A 132 3.59 6.72 -19.16
CA GLU A 132 3.67 5.70 -20.21
C GLU A 132 3.48 4.26 -19.69
N GLU A 133 3.84 3.99 -18.43
CA GLU A 133 3.72 2.66 -17.80
C GLU A 133 2.37 2.39 -17.11
N LEU A 134 1.52 3.42 -16.96
CA LEU A 134 0.28 3.33 -16.21
C LEU A 134 -0.96 3.10 -17.09
N ASP A 135 -1.94 2.38 -16.54
CA ASP A 135 -3.22 2.04 -17.21
C ASP A 135 -3.86 3.27 -17.90
N GLU A 136 -4.41 3.08 -19.11
CA GLU A 136 -5.18 4.08 -19.84
C GLU A 136 -6.21 4.82 -18.96
N SER A 137 -6.82 4.14 -17.99
CA SER A 137 -7.77 4.76 -17.06
C SER A 137 -7.12 5.84 -16.16
N PHE A 138 -5.91 5.57 -15.69
CA PHE A 138 -5.08 6.52 -14.96
C PHE A 138 -4.61 7.63 -15.87
N MET A 139 -4.14 7.28 -17.07
CA MET A 139 -3.67 8.23 -18.07
C MET A 139 -4.76 9.21 -18.48
N ARG A 140 -6.00 8.76 -18.71
CA ARG A 140 -7.11 9.67 -19.03
C ARG A 140 -7.40 10.65 -17.89
N LYS A 141 -7.41 10.18 -16.63
CA LYS A 141 -7.56 11.07 -15.47
C LYS A 141 -6.40 12.05 -15.43
N CYS A 142 -5.16 11.57 -15.40
CA CYS A 142 -3.95 12.37 -15.42
C CYS A 142 -3.95 13.39 -16.56
N CYS A 143 -4.12 12.98 -17.81
CA CYS A 143 -4.16 13.88 -18.97
C CYS A 143 -5.26 14.94 -18.85
N SER A 144 -6.47 14.58 -18.42
CA SER A 144 -7.55 15.55 -18.20
C SER A 144 -7.24 16.56 -17.08
N PHE A 145 -6.38 16.20 -16.12
CA PHE A 145 -5.93 17.05 -15.01
C PHE A 145 -4.61 17.79 -15.30
N LEU A 146 -3.76 17.25 -16.18
CA LEU A 146 -2.42 17.75 -16.49
C LEU A 146 -2.43 18.74 -17.67
N PHE A 147 -3.35 18.58 -18.62
CA PHE A 147 -3.44 19.40 -19.84
C PHE A 147 -4.55 20.48 -19.82
N LYS A 148 -5.23 20.70 -18.69
CA LYS A 148 -6.09 21.87 -18.52
C LYS A 148 -5.22 23.10 -18.25
N PHE A 149 -5.08 23.94 -19.28
CA PHE A 149 -4.53 25.30 -19.22
C PHE A 149 -5.50 26.25 -18.53
#